data_AF-A0A1F2YBG0-F1
#
_entry.id   AF-A0A1F2YBG0-F1
#
_cell.length_a   1.000
_cell.length_b   1.000
_cell.length_c   1.000
_cell.angle_alpha   90.00
_cell.angle_beta   90.00
_cell.angle_gamma   90.00
#
_symmetry.space_group_name_H-M   'P 1'
#
loop_
_entity.id
_entity.type
_entity.pdbx_description
1 polymer ?
#
loop_
_entity_poly.entity_id
_entity_poly.type
_entity_poly.pdbx_seq_one_letter_code
_entity_poly.pdbx_strand_id
1 'polypeptide(L)' 'MPINFVIRFAVILFSVLILVALAIQFFFDPHYTVVFWIFAMPFILGTPILASVVLAKNEELDIHSVN' A
#
# COMPACT_ATOMS: atom_id res chain seq x y z
N MET A 1 -3.20 -17.97 -8.19
CA MET A 1 -2.73 -16.65 -7.76
C MET A 1 -1.71 -16.84 -6.66
N PRO A 2 -0.55 -16.18 -6.70
CA PRO A 2 0.46 -16.36 -5.68
C PRO A 2 -0.11 -15.81 -4.36
N ILE A 3 -0.55 -16.70 -3.47
CA ILE A 3 -1.14 -16.33 -2.17
C ILE A 3 -0.21 -15.39 -1.39
N ASN A 4 1.10 -15.54 -1.61
CA ASN A 4 2.16 -14.72 -1.06
C ASN A 4 2.07 -13.24 -1.49
N PHE A 5 1.65 -12.97 -2.72
CA PHE A 5 1.46 -11.61 -3.23
C PHE A 5 0.29 -10.93 -2.52
N VAL A 6 -0.86 -11.62 -2.44
CA VAL A 6 -2.08 -11.09 -1.81
C VAL A 6 -1.83 -10.81 -0.33
N ILE A 7 -1.15 -11.72 0.37
CA ILE A 7 -0.80 -11.53 1.79
C ILE A 7 0.14 -10.34 1.97
N ARG A 8 1.19 -10.20 1.14
CA ARG A 8 2.11 -9.04 1.21
C ARG A 8 1.39 -7.73 0.96
N PHE A 9 0.55 -7.69 -0.07
CA PHE A 9 -0.27 -6.53 -0.39
C PHE A 9 -1.19 -6.15 0.78
N ALA A 10 -1.91 -7.13 1.34
CA ALA A 10 -2.82 -6.91 2.45
C ALA A 10 -2.07 -6.41 3.69
N VAL A 11 -0.94 -7.01 4.05
CA VAL A 11 -0.13 -6.58 5.20
C VAL A 11 0.32 -5.13 5.04
N ILE A 12 0.86 -4.77 3.87
CA ILE A 12 1.30 -3.40 3.59
C ILE A 12 0.13 -2.43 3.64
N LEU A 13 -1.01 -2.76 3.02
CA LEU A 13 -2.22 -1.95 3.04
C LEU A 13 -2.71 -1.71 4.48
N PHE A 14 -2.82 -2.77 5.30
CA PHE A 14 -3.26 -2.66 6.69
C PHE A 14 -2.28 -1.83 7.53
N SER A 15 -0.97 -2.00 7.35
CA SER A 15 0.03 -1.19 8.05
C SER A 15 -0.09 0.29 7.69
N VAL A 16 -0.28 0.62 6.41
CA VAL A 16 -0.47 2.01 5.95
C VAL A 16 -1.78 2.58 6.50
N LEU A 17 -2.88 1.82 6.48
CA LEU A 17 -4.16 2.23 7.05
C LEU A 17 -4.05 2.57 8.55
N ILE A 18 -3.39 1.72 9.33
CA ILE A 18 -3.19 1.95 10.76
C ILE A 18 -2.34 3.21 10.99
N LEU A 19 -1.23 3.35 10.27
CA LEU A 19 -0.36 4.54 10.40
C LEU A 19 -1.11 5.83 10.07
N VAL A 20 -1.87 5.84 8.98
CA VAL A 20 -2.66 7.01 8.58
C VAL A 20 -3.76 7.30 9.60
N ALA A 21 -4.47 6.28 10.08
CA ALA A 21 -5.52 6.46 11.08
C ALA A 21 -4.95 7.05 12.38
N LEU A 22 -3.80 6.55 12.85
CA LEU A 22 -3.10 7.10 14.00
C LEU A 22 -2.63 8.53 13.74
N ALA A 23 -2.06 8.81 12.57
CA ALA A 23 -1.62 10.15 12.22
C ALA A 23 -2.78 11.15 12.27
N ILE A 24 -3.89 10.84 11.59
CA ILE A 24 -5.10 11.68 11.56
C ILE A 24 -5.67 11.88 12.97
N GLN A 25 -5.78 10.80 13.75
CA GLN A 25 -6.39 10.85 15.08
C GLN A 25 -5.58 11.65 16.10
N PHE A 26 -4.24 11.56 16.05
CA PHE A 26 -3.38 12.13 17.09
C PHE A 26 -2.78 13.50 16.73
N PHE A 27 -2.61 13.81 15.44
CA PHE A 27 -1.90 15.02 15.01
C PHE A 27 -2.79 16.09 14.37
N PHE A 28 -4.04 15.77 14.01
CA PHE A 28 -4.91 16.67 13.24
C PHE A 28 -6.22 17.01 13.96
N ASP A 29 -6.82 18.14 13.57
CA ASP A 29 -8.10 18.58 14.13
C ASP A 29 -9.24 17.64 13.70
N PRO A 30 -10.05 17.14 14.64
CA PRO A 30 -11.16 16.24 14.35
C PRO A 30 -12.16 16.78 13.31
N HIS A 31 -12.34 18.10 13.19
CA HIS A 31 -13.26 18.71 12.22
C HIS A 31 -12.90 18.39 10.77
N TYR A 32 -11.63 18.14 10.48
CA TYR A 32 -11.15 17.87 9.13
C TYR A 32 -10.82 16.39 8.89
N THR A 33 -11.14 15.50 9.84
CA THR A 33 -10.86 14.05 9.75
C THR A 33 -11.27 13.47 8.39
N VAL A 34 -12.50 13.74 7.95
CA VAL A 34 -13.02 13.23 6.67
C VAL A 34 -12.20 13.75 5.49
N VAL A 35 -11.84 15.04 5.51
CA VAL A 35 -11.04 15.67 4.46
C VAL A 35 -9.65 15.02 4.38
N PHE A 36 -9.00 14.78 5.52
CA PHE A 36 -7.71 14.09 5.55
C PHE A 36 -7.78 12.65 5.04
N TRP A 37 -8.86 11.91 5.34
CA TRP A 37 -9.07 10.58 4.76
C TRP A 37 -9.22 10.63 3.23
N ILE A 38 -9.94 11.61 2.69
CA ILE A 38 -10.07 11.80 1.24
C ILE A 38 -8.70 12.03 0.59
N PHE A 39 -7.88 12.91 1.19
CA PHE A 39 -6.53 13.17 0.68
C PHE A 39 -5.58 12.00 0.87
N ALA A 40 -5.75 11.20 1.92
CA ALA A 40 -4.91 10.03 2.20
C ALA A 40 -5.24 8.83 1.29
N MET A 41 -6.49 8.68 0.82
CA MET A 41 -6.92 7.57 -0.04
C MET A 41 -6.00 7.25 -1.22
N PRO A 42 -5.55 8.21 -2.06
CA PRO A 42 -4.62 7.90 -3.14
C PRO A 42 -3.28 7.34 -2.64
N PHE A 43 -2.80 7.76 -1.48
CA PHE A 43 -1.56 7.23 -0.89
C PHE A 43 -1.76 5.86 -0.26
N ILE A 44 -2.89 5.63 0.42
CA ILE A 44 -3.26 4.35 1.01
C ILE A 44 -3.35 3.26 -0.05
N LEU A 45 -3.88 3.58 -1.24
CA LEU A 45 -4.00 2.65 -2.35
C LEU A 45 -2.72 2.58 -3.19
N GLY A 46 -2.08 3.72 -3.46
CA GLY A 46 -0.89 3.80 -4.29
C GLY A 46 0.32 3.10 -3.67
N THR A 47 0.52 3.22 -2.35
CA THR A 47 1.66 2.61 -1.66
C THR A 47 1.73 1.09 -1.82
N PRO A 48 0.68 0.30 -1.48
CA PRO A 48 0.72 -1.15 -1.65
C PRO A 48 0.75 -1.57 -3.12
N ILE A 49 0.17 -0.80 -4.06
CA ILE A 49 0.28 -1.06 -5.50
C ILE A 49 1.74 -0.92 -5.98
N LEU A 50 2.38 0.19 -5.65
CA LEU A 50 3.79 0.44 -6.00
C LEU A 50 4.70 -0.58 -5.33
N ALA A 51 4.46 -0.88 -4.05
CA ALA A 51 5.19 -1.92 -3.34
C ALA A 51 5.03 -3.28 -4.03
N SER A 52 3.82 -3.65 -4.45
CA SER A 52 3.56 -4.87 -5.21
C SER A 52 4.33 -4.94 -6.53
N VAL A 53 4.47 -3.82 -7.25
CA VAL A 53 5.27 -3.74 -8.49
C VAL A 53 6.76 -3.87 -8.20
N VAL A 54 7.27 -3.17 -7.18
CA VAL A 54 8.70 -3.20 -6.82
C VAL A 54 9.12 -4.55 -6.23
N LEU A 55 8.25 -5.18 -5.46
CA LEU A 55 8.49 -6.49 -4.85
C LEU A 55 8.19 -7.67 -5.77
N ALA A 56 7.66 -7.42 -6.97
CA ALA A 56 7.51 -8.46 -7.99
C ALA A 56 8.91 -9.00 -8.34
N LYS A 57 9.13 -10.30 -8.07
CA LYS A 57 10.41 -10.95 -8.38
C LYS A 57 10.46 -11.28 -9.87
N ASN A 58 11.66 -11.24 -10.44
CA ASN A 58 11.93 -11.58 -11.84
C ASN A 58 11.47 -12.99 -12.27
N GLU A 59 11.26 -13.92 -11.34
CA GLU A 59 10.67 -15.24 -11.61
C GLU A 59 9.22 -15.17 -12.13
N GLU A 60 8.49 -14.08 -11.92
CA GLU A 60 7.14 -13.85 -12.48
C GLU A 60 7.18 -12.99 -13.77
N LEU A 61 8.33 -12.42 -14.13
CA LEU A 61 8.51 -11.50 -15.26
C LEU A 61 9.18 -12.15 -16.48
N ASP A 62 9.16 -13.49 -16.59
CA ASP A 62 9.68 -14.31 -17.71
C ASP A 62 10.75 -13.62 -18.60
N ILE A 63 11.78 -13.07 -17.97
CA ILE A 63 12.99 -12.67 -18.68
C ILE A 63 13.81 -13.94 -18.83
N HIS A 64 13.33 -14.83 -19.70
CA HIS A 64 14.19 -15.82 -20.33
C HIS A 64 15.41 -15.07 -20.86
N SER A 65 16.57 -15.31 -20.22
CA SER A 65 17.85 -14.80 -20.66
C SER A 65 18.05 -15.21 -22.11
N VAL A 66 17.88 -14.28 -23.04
CA VAL A 66 18.37 -14.45 -24.40
C VAL A 66 19.88 -14.26 -24.33
N ASN A 67 20.53 -15.42 -24.16
CA ASN A 67 21.90 -15.80 -24.53
C ASN A 67 22.96 -14.68 -24.61
#